data_AF-A0A1M5S9Z3-F1
#
_entry.id   AF-A0A1M5S9Z3-F1
#
_cell.length_a   1.000
_cell.length_b   1.000
_cell.length_c   1.000
_cell.angle_alpha   90.00
_cell.angle_beta   90.00
_cell.angle_gamma   90.00
#
_symmetry.space_group_name_H-M   'P 1'
#
loop_
_entity.id
_entity.type
_entity.pdbx_description
1 polymer ?
#
loop_
_entity_poly.entity_id
_entity_poly.type
_entity_poly.pdbx_seq_one_letter_code
_entity_poly.pdbx_strand_id
1 'polypeptide(L)'
;MEKFYKAISVIFHPIFLPMFGSWVYLNVLPLPISKMQIYLIFFIVAGATFLVPLLTIFLLKFMGQIKSIQVTTAHERKLPVALMIVNYLFLAQMLGRIWQLRELTILAYATSIGLLVAILFLYKRIKISLHMLGMAGLLGFTIIYGSAYYYPVIVIALLFVMTGLLATARLKLQAHNFKEIIIGTSLGLILPILLNFVL
;
A
#
# COMPACT_ATOMS: atom_id res chain seq x y z
N MET A 1 4.13 -16.07 -21.67
CA MET A 1 4.79 -15.63 -20.41
C MET A 1 4.43 -14.20 -20.00
N GLU A 2 4.42 -13.21 -20.90
CA GLU A 2 4.11 -11.81 -20.55
C GLU A 2 2.71 -11.61 -19.92
N LYS A 3 1.68 -12.31 -20.44
CA LYS A 3 0.31 -12.27 -19.89
C LYS A 3 0.24 -12.68 -18.41
N PHE A 4 1.06 -13.65 -18.00
CA PHE A 4 1.12 -14.13 -16.61
C PHE A 4 1.64 -13.04 -15.67
N TYR A 5 2.75 -12.37 -16.02
CA TYR A 5 3.30 -11.28 -15.21
C TYR A 5 2.38 -10.06 -15.16
N LYS A 6 1.63 -9.78 -16.24
CA LYS A 6 0.59 -8.74 -16.23
C LYS A 6 -0.53 -9.10 -15.26
N ALA A 7 -1.01 -10.34 -15.26
CA ALA A 7 -2.02 -10.80 -14.32
C ALA A 7 -1.57 -10.64 -12.86
N ILE A 8 -0.36 -11.09 -12.52
CA ILE A 8 0.23 -10.89 -11.17
C ILE A 8 0.22 -9.40 -10.78
N SER A 9 0.63 -8.52 -11.70
CA SER A 9 0.70 -7.08 -11.44
C SER A 9 -0.67 -6.45 -11.18
N VAL A 10 -1.71 -6.92 -11.89
CA VAL A 10 -3.08 -6.43 -11.73
C VAL A 10 -3.70 -6.94 -10.44
N ILE A 11 -3.49 -8.22 -10.11
CA ILE A 11 -4.01 -8.83 -8.87
C ILE A 11 -3.39 -8.15 -7.64
N PHE A 12 -2.08 -7.95 -7.64
CA PHE A 12 -1.36 -7.27 -6.57
C PHE A 12 -1.17 -5.79 -6.82
N HIS A 13 -2.16 -5.16 -7.46
CA HIS A 13 -2.12 -3.72 -7.65
C HIS A 13 -2.17 -3.03 -6.28
N PRO A 14 -1.29 -2.05 -5.99
CA PRO A 14 -1.13 -1.48 -4.65
C PRO A 14 -2.38 -0.80 -4.08
N ILE A 15 -3.34 -0.44 -4.94
CA ILE A 15 -4.65 0.10 -4.54
C ILE A 15 -5.49 -0.96 -3.78
N PHE A 16 -5.35 -2.25 -4.11
CA PHE A 16 -6.13 -3.32 -3.47
C PHE A 16 -5.46 -3.88 -2.21
N LEU A 17 -4.14 -3.73 -2.07
CA LEU A 17 -3.38 -4.40 -1.01
C LEU A 17 -3.78 -3.97 0.41
N PRO A 18 -3.97 -2.65 0.70
CA PRO A 18 -4.46 -2.23 2.00
C PRO A 18 -5.87 -2.70 2.31
N MET A 19 -6.74 -2.80 1.29
CA MET A 19 -8.10 -3.33 1.43
C MET A 19 -8.07 -4.83 1.81
N PHE A 20 -7.25 -5.64 1.14
CA PHE A 20 -7.12 -7.05 1.49
C PHE A 20 -6.47 -7.23 2.88
N GLY A 21 -5.45 -6.43 3.18
CA GLY A 21 -4.78 -6.45 4.48
C GLY A 21 -5.73 -6.10 5.62
N SER A 22 -6.57 -5.07 5.46
CA SER A 22 -7.54 -4.67 6.47
C SER A 22 -8.65 -5.70 6.65
N TRP A 23 -9.13 -6.32 5.57
CA TRP A 23 -10.13 -7.38 5.66
C TRP A 23 -9.63 -8.57 6.50
N VAL A 24 -8.41 -9.04 6.22
CA VAL A 24 -7.80 -10.15 6.97
C VAL A 24 -7.57 -9.75 8.42
N TYR A 25 -6.97 -8.58 8.66
CA TYR A 25 -6.72 -8.07 10.00
C TYR A 25 -7.99 -7.98 10.86
N LEU A 26 -9.07 -7.40 10.32
CA LEU A 26 -10.32 -7.18 11.07
C LEU A 26 -11.10 -8.47 11.35
N ASN A 27 -10.94 -9.52 10.52
CA ASN A 27 -11.70 -10.76 10.65
C ASN A 27 -10.95 -11.86 11.40
N VAL A 28 -9.61 -11.85 11.36
CA VAL A 28 -8.83 -12.93 11.97
C VAL A 28 -8.34 -12.56 13.37
N LEU A 29 -8.11 -11.28 13.65
CA LEU A 29 -7.70 -10.87 14.99
C LEU A 29 -8.90 -10.79 15.95
N PRO A 30 -8.73 -11.21 17.22
CA PRO A 30 -9.78 -11.16 18.23
C PRO A 30 -9.94 -9.73 18.78
N LEU A 31 -10.24 -8.76 17.89
CA LEU A 31 -10.45 -7.37 18.26
C LEU A 31 -11.78 -7.23 19.01
N PRO A 32 -11.84 -6.47 20.13
CA PRO A 32 -13.07 -6.25 20.89
C PRO A 32 -13.99 -5.22 20.19
N ILE A 33 -14.39 -5.51 18.96
CA ILE A 33 -15.25 -4.68 18.11
C ILE A 33 -16.39 -5.50 17.53
N SER A 34 -17.57 -4.89 17.39
CA SER A 34 -18.74 -5.55 16.81
C SER A 34 -18.57 -5.84 15.31
N LYS A 35 -19.33 -6.81 14.79
CA LYS A 35 -19.34 -7.11 13.34
C LYS A 35 -19.72 -5.88 12.50
N MET A 36 -20.65 -5.04 12.97
CA MET A 36 -21.02 -3.80 12.29
C MET A 36 -19.83 -2.83 12.20
N GLN A 37 -19.07 -2.67 13.30
CA GLN A 37 -17.86 -1.84 13.30
C GLN A 37 -16.80 -2.39 12.34
N ILE A 38 -16.60 -3.71 12.28
CA ILE A 38 -15.69 -4.34 11.31
C ILE A 38 -16.05 -3.92 9.88
N TYR A 39 -17.32 -4.06 9.49
CA TYR A 39 -17.76 -3.66 8.14
C TYR A 39 -17.56 -2.17 7.89
N LEU A 40 -17.93 -1.30 8.84
CA LEU A 40 -17.75 0.14 8.71
C LEU A 40 -16.28 0.52 8.53
N ILE A 41 -15.39 -0.01 9.36
CA ILE A 41 -13.95 0.24 9.27
C ILE A 41 -13.39 -0.28 7.95
N PHE A 42 -13.79 -1.49 7.54
CA PHE A 42 -13.39 -2.05 6.25
C PHE A 42 -13.80 -1.14 5.09
N PHE A 43 -15.05 -0.67 5.05
CA PHE A 43 -15.53 0.21 3.98
C PHE A 43 -14.86 1.59 4.01
N ILE A 44 -14.51 2.12 5.19
CA ILE A 44 -13.71 3.35 5.30
C ILE A 44 -12.32 3.13 4.68
N VAL A 45 -11.63 2.05 5.05
CA VAL A 45 -10.29 1.74 4.50
C VAL A 45 -10.38 1.45 3.01
N ALA A 46 -11.33 0.64 2.56
CA ALA A 46 -11.54 0.33 1.15
C ALA A 46 -11.90 1.60 0.34
N GLY A 47 -12.76 2.45 0.87
CA GLY A 47 -13.10 3.74 0.26
C GLY A 47 -11.88 4.63 0.10
N ALA A 48 -11.09 4.79 1.17
CA ALA A 48 -9.88 5.60 1.15
C ALA A 48 -8.79 5.02 0.25
N THR A 49 -8.64 3.69 0.14
CA THR A 49 -7.50 3.07 -0.56
C THR A 49 -7.82 2.64 -1.99
N PHE A 50 -9.10 2.46 -2.34
CA PHE A 50 -9.56 2.11 -3.68
C PHE A 50 -10.39 3.21 -4.33
N LEU A 51 -11.50 3.64 -3.70
CA LEU A 51 -12.44 4.57 -4.32
C LEU A 51 -11.84 5.96 -4.50
N VAL A 52 -11.23 6.53 -3.45
CA VAL A 52 -10.66 7.89 -3.48
C VAL A 52 -9.53 8.01 -4.52
N PRO A 53 -8.55 7.09 -4.63
CA PRO A 53 -7.53 7.16 -5.68
C PRO A 53 -8.12 7.05 -7.08
N LEU A 54 -9.12 6.19 -7.30
CA LEU A 54 -9.77 6.03 -8.60
C LEU A 54 -10.51 7.30 -9.02
N LEU A 55 -11.29 7.89 -8.09
CA LEU A 55 -11.95 9.18 -8.31
C LEU A 55 -10.94 10.29 -8.56
N THR A 56 -9.83 10.30 -7.82
CA THR A 56 -8.75 11.29 -8.00
C THR A 56 -8.18 11.24 -9.42
N ILE A 57 -7.84 10.05 -9.93
CA ILE A 57 -7.32 9.90 -11.30
C ILE A 57 -8.38 10.32 -12.33
N PHE A 58 -9.63 9.96 -12.13
CA PHE A 58 -10.72 10.35 -13.03
C PHE A 58 -10.90 11.87 -13.09
N LEU A 59 -10.96 12.54 -11.93
CA LEU A 59 -11.11 13.99 -11.82
C LEU A 59 -9.92 14.73 -12.44
N LEU A 60 -8.69 14.29 -12.14
CA LEU A 60 -7.49 14.89 -12.72
C LEU A 60 -7.45 14.76 -14.24
N LYS A 61 -7.93 13.63 -14.80
CA LYS A 61 -8.06 13.45 -16.25
C LYS A 61 -9.12 14.38 -16.82
N PHE A 62 -10.28 14.48 -16.17
CA PHE A 62 -11.36 15.37 -16.59
C PHE A 62 -10.92 16.84 -16.60
N MET A 63 -10.11 17.26 -15.63
CA MET A 63 -9.54 18.61 -15.54
C MET A 63 -8.32 18.84 -16.46
N GLY A 64 -7.93 17.86 -17.27
CA GLY A 64 -6.77 17.96 -18.18
C GLY A 64 -5.40 17.97 -17.49
N GLN A 65 -5.32 17.65 -16.19
CA GLN A 65 -4.08 17.62 -15.41
C GLN A 65 -3.22 16.38 -15.71
N ILE A 66 -3.82 15.31 -16.21
CA ILE A 66 -3.13 14.10 -16.69
C ILE A 66 -3.67 13.70 -18.06
N LYS A 67 -2.80 13.21 -18.96
CA LYS A 67 -3.19 12.83 -20.32
C LYS A 67 -3.82 11.44 -20.41
N SER A 68 -3.47 10.55 -19.48
CA SER A 68 -3.94 9.16 -19.48
C SER A 68 -4.16 8.61 -18.07
N ILE A 69 -5.06 7.62 -17.97
CA ILE A 69 -5.35 6.91 -16.72
C ILE A 69 -4.14 6.10 -16.24
N GLN A 70 -3.27 5.66 -17.16
CA GLN A 70 -2.08 4.87 -16.83
C GLN A 70 -0.92 5.70 -16.26
N VAL A 71 -1.04 7.04 -16.22
CA VAL A 71 -0.08 7.99 -15.63
C VAL A 71 1.38 7.59 -15.95
N THR A 72 1.72 7.69 -17.22
CA THR A 72 2.94 7.10 -17.80
C THR A 72 4.19 7.94 -17.48
N THR A 73 4.04 9.25 -17.30
CA THR A 73 5.18 10.15 -17.06
C THR A 73 5.42 10.40 -15.57
N ALA A 74 6.70 10.61 -15.20
CA ALA A 74 7.05 10.97 -13.82
C ALA A 74 6.42 12.30 -13.38
N HIS A 75 6.17 13.22 -14.33
CA HIS A 75 5.56 14.50 -14.03
C HIS A 75 4.08 14.36 -13.66
N GLU A 76 3.33 13.58 -14.45
CA GLU A 76 1.90 13.31 -14.20
C GLU A 76 1.67 12.51 -12.91
N ARG A 77 2.68 11.78 -12.41
CA ARG A 77 2.60 11.02 -11.15
C ARG A 77 2.61 11.90 -9.90
N LYS A 78 3.21 13.09 -9.96
CA LYS A 78 3.42 13.93 -8.76
C LYS A 78 2.11 14.29 -8.08
N LEU A 79 1.16 14.84 -8.84
CA LEU A 79 -0.11 15.31 -8.30
C LEU A 79 -1.01 14.18 -7.77
N PRO A 80 -1.26 13.08 -8.51
CA PRO A 80 -1.98 11.93 -7.98
C PRO A 80 -1.35 11.37 -6.69
N VAL A 81 -0.02 11.20 -6.65
CA VAL A 81 0.64 10.64 -5.47
C VAL A 81 0.59 11.63 -4.30
N ALA A 82 0.69 12.94 -4.54
CA ALA A 82 0.55 13.96 -3.49
C ALA A 82 -0.84 13.92 -2.84
N LEU A 83 -1.89 13.78 -3.65
CA LEU A 83 -3.26 13.62 -3.14
C LEU A 83 -3.43 12.30 -2.37
N MET A 84 -2.80 11.22 -2.84
CA MET A 84 -2.77 9.96 -2.10
C MET A 84 -2.08 10.11 -0.73
N ILE A 85 -0.97 10.83 -0.63
CA ILE A 85 -0.29 11.11 0.66
C ILE A 85 -1.25 11.77 1.64
N VAL A 86 -1.93 12.84 1.21
CA VAL A 86 -2.90 13.56 2.05
C VAL A 86 -4.04 12.64 2.49
N ASN A 87 -4.57 11.84 1.56
CA ASN A 87 -5.63 10.88 1.87
C ASN A 87 -5.19 9.80 2.87
N TYR A 88 -3.97 9.24 2.74
CA TYR A 88 -3.45 8.28 3.72
C TYR A 88 -3.15 8.93 5.08
N LEU A 89 -2.71 10.19 5.13
CA LEU A 89 -2.57 10.93 6.39
C LEU A 89 -3.92 11.13 7.07
N PHE A 90 -4.95 11.53 6.32
CA PHE A 90 -6.30 11.68 6.84
C PHE A 90 -6.85 10.35 7.36
N LEU A 91 -6.67 9.26 6.61
CA LEU A 91 -7.04 7.91 7.05
C LEU A 91 -6.31 7.53 8.34
N ALA A 92 -5.00 7.76 8.43
CA ALA A 92 -4.22 7.46 9.64
C ALA A 92 -4.71 8.26 10.85
N GLN A 93 -4.99 9.56 10.68
CA GLN A 93 -5.54 10.40 11.75
C GLN A 93 -6.93 9.96 12.21
N MET A 94 -7.79 9.50 11.30
CA MET A 94 -9.11 8.99 11.65
C MET A 94 -9.00 7.68 12.44
N LEU A 95 -8.23 6.71 11.93
CA LEU A 95 -8.05 5.40 12.57
C LEU A 95 -7.33 5.51 13.91
N GLY A 96 -6.37 6.42 14.03
CA GLY A 96 -5.57 6.61 15.26
C GLY A 96 -6.35 7.11 16.47
N ARG A 97 -7.60 7.55 16.28
CA ARG A 97 -8.52 7.87 17.40
C ARG A 97 -9.11 6.64 18.07
N ILE A 98 -8.96 5.46 17.46
CA ILE A 98 -9.50 4.18 17.92
C ILE A 98 -8.32 3.27 18.23
N TRP A 99 -8.03 3.06 19.50
CA TRP A 99 -6.82 2.33 19.95
C TRP A 99 -6.76 0.90 19.39
N GLN A 100 -7.91 0.25 19.19
CA GLN A 100 -8.01 -1.09 18.59
C GLN A 100 -7.56 -1.14 17.12
N LEU A 101 -7.38 0.01 16.46
CA LEU A 101 -6.97 0.12 15.05
C LEU A 101 -5.54 0.66 14.91
N ARG A 102 -4.72 0.54 15.95
CA ARG A 102 -3.33 1.02 15.98
C ARG A 102 -2.53 0.49 14.80
N GLU A 103 -2.66 -0.79 14.46
CA GLU A 103 -1.87 -1.42 13.40
C GLU A 103 -2.31 -0.92 12.01
N LEU A 104 -3.61 -0.70 11.79
CA LEU A 104 -4.10 -0.07 10.55
C LEU A 104 -3.66 1.39 10.44
N THR A 105 -3.57 2.08 11.58
CA THR A 105 -3.02 3.44 11.68
C THR A 105 -1.54 3.45 11.28
N ILE A 106 -0.75 2.49 11.78
CA ILE A 106 0.66 2.28 11.41
C ILE A 106 0.78 2.03 9.90
N LEU A 107 -0.05 1.14 9.33
CA LEU A 107 -0.03 0.87 7.89
C LEU A 107 -0.35 2.12 7.05
N ALA A 108 -1.33 2.93 7.47
CA ALA A 108 -1.69 4.16 6.78
C ALA A 108 -0.58 5.22 6.86
N TYR A 109 0.03 5.45 8.03
CA TYR A 109 1.18 6.34 8.16
C TYR A 109 2.40 5.84 7.37
N ALA A 110 2.73 4.54 7.46
CA ALA A 110 3.84 3.94 6.72
C ALA A 110 3.66 4.12 5.20
N THR A 111 2.44 3.91 4.70
CA THR A 111 2.12 4.10 3.29
C THR A 111 2.28 5.57 2.89
N SER A 112 1.78 6.50 3.70
CA SER A 112 1.91 7.93 3.45
C SER A 112 3.39 8.38 3.39
N ILE A 113 4.20 7.99 4.37
CA ILE A 113 5.64 8.30 4.40
C ILE A 113 6.35 7.64 3.22
N GLY A 114 6.00 6.40 2.88
CA GLY A 114 6.56 5.68 1.73
C GLY A 114 6.26 6.39 0.41
N LEU A 115 5.04 6.89 0.23
CA LEU A 115 4.65 7.69 -0.94
C LEU A 115 5.36 9.05 -0.97
N LEU A 116 5.56 9.69 0.18
CA LEU A 116 6.34 10.92 0.29
C LEU A 116 7.78 10.70 -0.18
N VAL A 117 8.44 9.65 0.32
CA VAL A 117 9.78 9.26 -0.13
C VAL A 117 9.78 8.94 -1.62
N ALA A 118 8.76 8.25 -2.15
CA ALA A 118 8.62 8.00 -3.58
C ALA A 118 8.58 9.28 -4.41
N ILE A 119 7.84 10.31 -3.99
CA ILE A 119 7.85 11.62 -4.65
C ILE A 119 9.24 12.27 -4.60
N LEU A 120 9.91 12.25 -3.44
CA LEU A 120 11.24 12.85 -3.28
C LEU A 120 12.26 12.20 -4.22
N PHE A 121 12.17 10.89 -4.45
CA PHE A 121 13.05 10.17 -5.38
C PHE A 121 12.76 10.48 -6.86
N LEU A 122 11.56 10.96 -7.21
CA LEU A 122 11.27 11.43 -8.57
C LEU A 122 12.16 12.62 -8.96
N TYR A 123 12.56 13.48 -8.00
CA TYR A 123 13.51 14.58 -8.26
C TYR A 123 14.91 14.06 -8.63
N LYS A 124 15.28 12.87 -8.14
CA LYS A 124 16.52 12.16 -8.51
C LYS A 124 16.34 11.25 -9.73
N ARG A 125 15.22 11.36 -10.46
CA ARG A 125 14.85 10.52 -11.61
C ARG A 125 14.76 9.01 -11.29
N ILE A 126 14.56 8.63 -10.04
CA ILE A 126 14.36 7.24 -9.62
C ILE A 126 12.86 7.00 -9.43
N LYS A 127 12.28 6.06 -10.18
CA LYS A 127 10.84 5.75 -10.11
C LYS A 127 10.62 4.56 -9.18
N ILE A 128 10.55 4.82 -7.87
CA ILE A 128 10.27 3.77 -6.88
C ILE A 128 9.02 2.98 -7.28
N SER A 129 9.09 1.65 -7.16
CA SER A 129 7.95 0.79 -7.48
C SER A 129 6.89 0.85 -6.38
N LEU A 130 5.76 1.50 -6.65
CA LEU A 130 4.63 1.56 -5.72
C LEU A 130 3.97 0.19 -5.48
N HIS A 131 4.10 -0.74 -6.44
CA HIS A 131 3.64 -2.12 -6.26
C HIS A 131 4.47 -2.82 -5.18
N MET A 132 5.78 -2.65 -5.21
CA MET A 132 6.68 -3.20 -4.19
C MET A 132 6.51 -2.51 -2.85
N LEU A 133 6.33 -1.18 -2.84
CA LEU A 133 6.00 -0.42 -1.63
C LEU A 133 4.74 -0.98 -0.94
N GLY A 134 3.66 -1.18 -1.70
CA GLY A 134 2.40 -1.68 -1.15
C GLY A 134 2.49 -3.13 -0.67
N MET A 135 3.09 -4.02 -1.46
CA MET A 135 3.20 -5.44 -1.12
C MET A 135 4.14 -5.68 0.07
N ALA A 136 5.30 -5.04 0.08
CA ALA A 136 6.20 -5.10 1.22
C ALA A 136 5.62 -4.36 2.45
N GLY A 137 4.81 -3.32 2.24
CA GLY A 137 4.00 -2.66 3.27
C GLY A 137 3.04 -3.62 3.96
N LEU A 138 2.29 -4.39 3.17
CA LEU A 138 1.39 -5.43 3.68
C LEU A 138 2.15 -6.54 4.42
N LEU A 139 3.32 -6.94 3.92
CA LEU A 139 4.19 -7.90 4.59
C LEU A 139 4.69 -7.36 5.94
N GLY A 140 5.23 -6.14 5.98
CA GLY A 140 5.70 -5.49 7.21
C GLY A 140 4.59 -5.31 8.25
N PHE A 141 3.41 -4.87 7.80
CA PHE A 141 2.20 -4.82 8.63
C PHE A 141 1.84 -6.19 9.20
N THR A 142 1.91 -7.25 8.39
CA THR A 142 1.60 -8.62 8.83
C THR A 142 2.61 -9.19 9.81
N ILE A 143 3.88 -8.80 9.70
CA ILE A 143 4.90 -9.14 10.70
C ILE A 143 4.58 -8.49 12.06
N ILE A 144 4.14 -7.22 12.06
CA ILE A 144 3.85 -6.47 13.29
C ILE A 144 2.66 -7.06 14.04
N TYR A 145 1.51 -7.21 13.39
CA TYR A 145 0.36 -7.80 14.10
C TYR A 145 0.57 -9.30 14.32
N GLY A 146 1.35 -9.97 13.45
CA GLY A 146 1.66 -11.38 13.62
C GLY A 146 2.44 -11.69 14.89
N SER A 147 3.39 -10.82 15.26
CA SER A 147 4.10 -10.94 16.53
C SER A 147 3.23 -10.56 17.73
N ALA A 148 2.32 -9.59 17.59
CA ALA A 148 1.45 -9.14 18.68
C ALA A 148 0.34 -10.15 19.03
N TYR A 149 -0.18 -10.89 18.06
CA TYR A 149 -1.37 -11.76 18.22
C TYR A 149 -1.11 -13.24 17.88
N TYR A 150 0.14 -13.69 17.82
CA TYR A 150 0.52 -15.07 17.48
C TYR A 150 -0.09 -15.58 16.17
N TYR A 151 -0.09 -14.73 15.15
CA TYR A 151 -0.67 -15.05 13.86
C TYR A 151 0.16 -16.13 13.12
N PRO A 152 -0.47 -16.98 12.28
CA PRO A 152 0.25 -18.08 11.64
C PRO A 152 1.41 -17.61 10.76
N VAL A 153 2.63 -18.07 11.10
CA VAL A 153 3.88 -17.78 10.35
C VAL A 153 3.77 -18.16 8.88
N ILE A 154 2.95 -19.17 8.54
CA ILE A 154 2.70 -19.59 7.16
C ILE A 154 2.14 -18.46 6.28
N VAL A 155 1.35 -17.53 6.83
CA VAL A 155 0.81 -16.40 6.06
C VAL A 155 1.91 -15.38 5.76
N ILE A 156 2.82 -15.12 6.72
CA ILE A 156 3.99 -14.27 6.50
C ILE A 156 4.89 -14.88 5.42
N ALA A 157 5.16 -16.19 5.50
CA ALA A 157 5.95 -16.90 4.50
C ALA A 157 5.31 -16.83 3.10
N LEU A 158 3.99 -17.00 3.00
CA LEU A 158 3.27 -16.87 1.75
C LEU A 158 3.36 -15.44 1.18
N LEU A 159 3.12 -14.42 1.99
CA LEU A 159 3.26 -13.01 1.57
C LEU A 159 4.68 -12.68 1.13
N PHE A 160 5.71 -13.25 1.77
CA PHE A 160 7.10 -13.11 1.37
C PHE A 160 7.34 -13.69 -0.03
N VAL A 161 6.87 -14.92 -0.30
CA VAL A 161 6.97 -15.55 -1.63
C VAL A 161 6.22 -14.73 -2.68
N MET A 162 5.00 -14.28 -2.37
CA MET A 162 4.19 -13.45 -3.27
C MET A 162 4.86 -12.11 -3.57
N THR A 163 5.56 -11.52 -2.59
CA THR A 163 6.38 -10.30 -2.78
C THR A 163 7.50 -10.55 -3.78
N GLY A 164 8.20 -11.70 -3.68
CA GLY A 164 9.23 -12.11 -4.65
C GLY A 164 8.68 -12.34 -6.07
N LEU A 165 7.50 -12.96 -6.18
CA LEU A 165 6.81 -13.16 -7.45
C LEU A 165 6.42 -11.83 -8.10
N LEU A 166 5.90 -10.88 -7.31
CA LEU A 166 5.56 -9.54 -7.80
C LEU A 166 6.81 -8.76 -8.23
N ALA A 167 7.91 -8.85 -7.47
CA ALA A 167 9.19 -8.25 -7.86
C ALA A 167 9.67 -8.77 -9.21
N THR A 168 9.59 -10.09 -9.41
CA THR A 168 9.97 -10.74 -10.67
C THR A 168 9.07 -10.30 -11.81
N ALA A 169 7.76 -10.23 -11.59
CA ALA A 169 6.82 -9.71 -12.58
C ALA A 169 7.17 -8.27 -12.98
N ARG A 170 7.61 -7.44 -12.02
CA ARG A 170 7.94 -6.04 -12.28
C ARG A 170 9.23 -5.86 -13.09
N LEU A 171 10.24 -6.68 -12.84
CA LEU A 171 11.46 -6.75 -13.65
C LEU A 171 11.18 -7.30 -15.05
N LYS A 172 10.45 -8.41 -15.16
CA LYS A 172 10.19 -9.08 -16.45
C LYS A 172 9.32 -8.25 -17.40
N LEU A 173 8.44 -7.42 -16.86
CA LEU A 173 7.66 -6.44 -17.63
C LEU A 173 8.43 -5.15 -17.93
N GLN A 174 9.71 -5.05 -17.55
CA GLN A 174 10.56 -3.87 -17.71
C GLN A 174 9.93 -2.56 -17.20
N ALA A 175 9.04 -2.67 -16.20
CA ALA A 175 8.36 -1.52 -15.64
C ALA A 175 9.24 -0.76 -14.64
N HIS A 176 10.18 -1.47 -14.03
CA HIS A 176 11.13 -0.96 -13.04
C HIS A 176 12.46 -1.70 -13.15
N ASN A 177 13.54 -1.03 -12.74
CA ASN A 177 14.84 -1.67 -12.56
C ASN A 177 15.01 -2.25 -11.15
N PHE A 178 16.09 -3.00 -10.95
CA PHE A 178 16.38 -3.67 -9.67
C PHE A 178 16.50 -2.69 -8.49
N LYS A 179 17.14 -1.53 -8.70
CA LYS A 179 17.31 -0.50 -7.66
C LYS A 179 15.95 0.07 -7.22
N GLU A 180 15.06 0.36 -8.17
CA GLU A 180 13.71 0.86 -7.89
C GLU A 180 12.85 -0.13 -7.11
N ILE A 181 13.01 -1.43 -7.37
CA ILE A 181 12.34 -2.52 -6.67
C ILE A 181 12.89 -2.68 -5.26
N ILE A 182 14.21 -2.69 -5.08
CA ILE A 182 14.83 -2.77 -3.75
C ILE A 182 14.35 -1.61 -2.88
N ILE A 183 14.46 -0.37 -3.36
CA ILE A 183 14.07 0.79 -2.55
C ILE A 183 12.59 0.71 -2.18
N GLY A 184 11.70 0.36 -3.12
CA GLY A 184 10.28 0.21 -2.83
C GLY A 184 9.99 -0.88 -1.80
N THR A 185 10.66 -2.03 -1.94
CA THR A 185 10.51 -3.18 -1.01
C THR A 185 11.02 -2.82 0.38
N SER A 186 12.21 -2.20 0.48
CA SER A 186 12.80 -1.79 1.75
C SER A 186 11.93 -0.77 2.47
N LEU A 187 11.43 0.26 1.78
CA LEU A 187 10.53 1.25 2.37
C LEU A 187 9.23 0.59 2.87
N GLY A 188 8.61 -0.26 2.05
CA GLY A 188 7.39 -0.96 2.44
C GLY A 188 7.60 -1.85 3.66
N LEU A 189 8.70 -2.59 3.74
CA LEU A 189 8.95 -3.48 4.88
C LEU A 189 9.34 -2.73 6.15
N ILE A 190 10.23 -1.74 6.03
CA ILE A 190 10.88 -1.08 7.19
C ILE A 190 9.96 -0.04 7.83
N LEU A 191 9.22 0.75 7.05
CA LEU A 191 8.42 1.85 7.60
C LEU A 191 7.35 1.40 8.60
N PRO A 192 6.53 0.36 8.33
CA PRO A 192 5.60 -0.16 9.33
C PRO A 192 6.34 -0.58 10.61
N ILE A 193 7.46 -1.30 10.47
CA ILE A 193 8.22 -1.84 11.61
C ILE A 193 8.78 -0.70 12.47
N LEU A 194 9.39 0.31 11.86
CA LEU A 194 9.90 1.48 12.57
C LEU A 194 8.78 2.23 13.29
N LEU A 195 7.66 2.46 12.62
CA LEU A 195 6.53 3.18 13.22
C LEU A 195 5.92 2.40 14.39
N ASN A 196 5.96 1.07 14.39
CA ASN A 196 5.52 0.26 15.52
C ASN A 196 6.34 0.48 16.80
N PHE A 197 7.58 1.00 16.71
CA PHE A 197 8.37 1.36 17.89
C PHE A 197 8.12 2.80 18.38
N VAL A 198 7.45 3.63 17.57
CA VAL A 198 7.24 5.06 17.85
C VAL A 198 5.79 5.37 18.26
N LEU A 199 4.83 4.65 17.68
CA LEU A 199 3.38 4.76 17.94
C LEU A 199 2.91 3.63 18.84
#